data_AF-A0A949KQ45-F1
#
_entry.id   AF-A0A949KQ45-F1
#
_cell.length_a   1.000
_cell.length_b   1.000
_cell.length_c   1.000
_cell.angle_alpha   90.00
_cell.angle_beta   90.00
_cell.angle_gamma   90.00
#
_symmetry.space_group_name_H-M   'P 1'
#
loop_
_entity.id
_entity.type
_entity.pdbx_description
1 polymer ?
#
loop_
_entity_poly.entity_id
_entity_poly.type
_entity_poly.pdbx_seq_one_letter_code
_entity_poly.pdbx_strand_id
1 'polypeptide(L)'
;MEPAARSIAAYFDLMMQEGLAQQTFRFRERWEPRVTGLLCNAADAASHKLRPLLAEYGLSRDNAAYWEAVKAGITEIVTSVVEAQVQSAQAMLLKMVSYETNQLLETLTLGGLTGQAGSLDLRSWEDQDLARQLAGGNDLGKAAHKGALEFIQRVENAFRAAEKEDSAAALTALEQAVQWWRGRLSTIAGTTVHAVANRTRNALAAALR
;
A
#
# COMPACT_ATOMS: atom_id res chain seq x y z
N MET A 1 25.28 -9.04 44.71
CA MET A 1 24.32 -8.13 44.06
C MET A 1 24.19 -8.32 42.54
N GLU A 2 25.07 -9.08 41.87
CA GLU A 2 24.94 -9.40 40.44
C GLU A 2 23.75 -10.27 39.97
N PRO A 3 23.13 -11.18 40.76
CA PRO A 3 22.12 -12.09 40.20
C PRO A 3 20.79 -11.40 39.85
N ALA A 4 20.42 -10.32 40.56
CA ALA A 4 19.18 -9.57 40.30
C ALA A 4 19.29 -8.69 39.04
N ALA A 5 20.46 -8.11 38.76
CA ALA A 5 20.68 -7.32 37.55
C ALA A 5 20.66 -8.21 36.29
N ARG A 6 21.22 -9.43 36.38
CA ARG A 6 21.18 -10.41 35.27
C ARG A 6 19.77 -10.95 35.02
N SER A 7 18.93 -11.11 36.07
CA SER A 7 17.54 -11.53 35.88
C SER A 7 16.67 -10.43 35.26
N ILE A 8 16.93 -9.17 35.59
CA ILE A 8 16.23 -8.01 35.01
C ILE A 8 16.60 -7.85 33.53
N ALA A 9 17.88 -7.92 33.18
CA ALA A 9 18.32 -7.84 31.77
C ALA A 9 17.72 -8.96 30.91
N ALA A 10 17.74 -10.20 31.40
CA ALA A 10 17.13 -11.34 30.69
C ALA A 10 15.61 -11.19 30.52
N TYR A 11 14.93 -10.58 31.49
CA TYR A 11 13.49 -10.29 31.40
C TYR A 11 13.19 -9.22 30.33
N PHE A 12 13.99 -8.15 30.27
CA PHE A 12 13.86 -7.14 29.22
C PHE A 12 14.12 -7.70 27.82
N ASP A 13 15.15 -8.53 27.66
CA ASP A 13 15.46 -9.19 26.39
C ASP A 13 14.31 -10.09 25.92
N LEU A 14 13.70 -10.85 26.85
CA LEU A 14 12.53 -11.68 26.56
C LEU A 14 11.34 -10.82 26.10
N MET A 15 11.00 -9.75 26.83
CA MET A 15 9.87 -8.88 26.45
C MET A 15 10.11 -8.19 25.10
N MET A 16 11.34 -7.77 24.81
CA MET A 16 11.67 -7.18 23.51
C MET A 16 11.50 -8.19 22.38
N GLN A 17 11.95 -9.44 22.57
CA GLN A 17 11.78 -10.51 21.58
C GLN A 17 10.29 -10.82 21.34
N GLU A 18 9.49 -10.94 22.40
CA GLU A 18 8.05 -11.17 22.30
C GLU A 18 7.33 -9.98 21.62
N GLY A 19 7.68 -8.75 21.98
CA GLY A 19 7.13 -7.54 21.37
C GLY A 19 7.41 -7.46 19.86
N LEU A 20 8.64 -7.78 19.44
CA LEU A 20 9.03 -7.82 18.02
C LEU A 20 8.35 -8.98 17.25
N ALA A 21 8.16 -10.13 17.89
CA ALA A 21 7.43 -11.26 17.30
C ALA A 21 5.95 -10.90 17.09
N GLN A 22 5.30 -10.30 18.09
CA GLN A 22 3.92 -9.82 17.98
C GLN A 22 3.78 -8.71 16.94
N GLN A 23 4.76 -7.81 16.84
CA GLN A 23 4.78 -6.77 15.81
C GLN A 23 4.80 -7.36 14.41
N THR A 24 5.65 -8.38 14.18
CA THR A 24 5.74 -9.11 12.91
C THR A 24 4.41 -9.79 12.57
N PHE A 25 3.75 -10.41 13.56
CA PHE A 25 2.43 -10.98 13.38
C PHE A 25 1.39 -9.91 12.99
N ARG A 26 1.36 -8.75 13.65
CA ARG A 26 0.45 -7.65 13.30
C ARG A 26 0.68 -7.09 11.90
N PHE A 27 1.94 -6.94 11.47
CA PHE A 27 2.22 -6.53 10.10
C PHE A 27 1.58 -7.46 9.07
N ARG A 28 1.74 -8.77 9.25
CA ARG A 28 1.22 -9.79 8.34
C ARG A 28 -0.30 -9.94 8.41
N GLU A 29 -0.87 -10.01 9.60
CA GLU A 29 -2.28 -10.39 9.79
C GLU A 29 -3.24 -9.19 9.82
N ARG A 30 -2.75 -8.00 10.22
CA ARG A 30 -3.58 -6.81 10.37
C ARG A 30 -3.30 -5.76 9.29
N TRP A 31 -2.04 -5.44 9.03
CA TRP A 31 -1.71 -4.28 8.21
C TRP A 31 -1.60 -4.59 6.72
N GLU A 32 -0.90 -5.68 6.37
CA GLU A 32 -0.73 -6.11 4.99
C GLU A 32 -2.07 -6.33 4.27
N PRO A 33 -3.07 -7.05 4.83
CA PRO A 33 -4.34 -7.26 4.14
C PRO A 33 -5.13 -5.97 3.94
N ARG A 34 -4.99 -4.99 4.85
CA ARG A 34 -5.67 -3.69 4.73
C ARG A 34 -5.07 -2.83 3.62
N VAL A 35 -3.74 -2.73 3.56
CA VAL A 35 -3.06 -1.97 2.51
C VAL A 35 -3.25 -2.65 1.14
N THR A 36 -3.11 -3.97 1.09
CA THR A 36 -3.37 -4.77 -0.12
C THR A 36 -4.82 -4.63 -0.58
N GLY A 37 -5.78 -4.71 0.33
CA GLY A 37 -7.21 -4.53 0.00
C GLY A 37 -7.49 -3.15 -0.61
N LEU A 38 -6.96 -2.08 -0.01
CA LEU A 38 -7.11 -0.72 -0.55
C LEU A 38 -6.55 -0.59 -1.97
N LEU A 39 -5.33 -1.06 -2.21
CA LEU A 39 -4.75 -0.98 -3.56
C LEU A 39 -5.49 -1.88 -4.55
N CYS A 40 -5.79 -3.14 -4.20
CA CYS A 40 -6.49 -4.06 -5.09
C CYS A 40 -7.90 -3.56 -5.47
N ASN A 41 -8.57 -2.81 -4.59
CA ASN A 41 -9.84 -2.15 -4.92
C ASN A 41 -9.71 -1.16 -6.09
N ALA A 42 -8.51 -0.65 -6.39
CA ALA A 42 -8.28 0.19 -7.56
C ALA A 42 -8.55 -0.58 -8.86
N ALA A 43 -8.10 -1.84 -8.94
CA ALA A 43 -8.33 -2.69 -10.10
C ALA A 43 -9.82 -2.99 -10.28
N ASP A 44 -10.52 -3.28 -9.19
CA ASP A 44 -11.95 -3.59 -9.21
C ASP A 44 -12.79 -2.36 -9.61
N ALA A 45 -12.49 -1.20 -9.01
CA ALA A 45 -13.19 0.05 -9.33
C ALA A 45 -12.92 0.54 -10.76
N ALA A 46 -11.69 0.37 -11.26
CA ALA A 46 -11.39 0.66 -12.67
C ALA A 46 -12.15 -0.29 -13.59
N SER A 47 -12.18 -1.60 -13.29
CA SER A 47 -12.95 -2.57 -14.10
C SER A 47 -14.43 -2.20 -14.17
N HIS A 48 -15.03 -1.84 -13.03
CA HIS A 48 -16.44 -1.45 -12.97
C HIS A 48 -16.75 -0.23 -13.85
N LYS A 49 -15.84 0.75 -13.91
CA LYS A 49 -15.99 1.95 -14.74
C LYS A 49 -15.65 1.72 -16.22
N LEU A 50 -14.73 0.81 -16.52
CA LEU A 50 -14.26 0.53 -17.89
C LEU A 50 -15.22 -0.39 -18.67
N ARG A 51 -15.96 -1.27 -17.99
CA ARG A 51 -16.91 -2.20 -18.64
C ARG A 51 -18.01 -1.47 -19.44
N PRO A 52 -18.71 -0.45 -18.90
CA PRO A 52 -19.68 0.33 -19.67
C PRO A 52 -19.03 1.06 -20.86
N LEU A 53 -17.84 1.63 -20.65
CA LEU A 53 -17.11 2.34 -21.70
C LEU A 53 -16.75 1.41 -22.87
N LEU A 54 -16.38 0.15 -22.59
CA LEU A 54 -16.12 -0.86 -23.62
C LEU A 54 -17.38 -1.23 -24.40
N ALA A 55 -18.51 -1.37 -23.71
CA ALA A 55 -19.79 -1.66 -24.35
C ALA A 55 -20.23 -0.51 -25.27
N GLU A 56 -20.09 0.74 -24.82
CA GLU A 56 -20.37 1.93 -25.63
C GLU A 56 -19.40 2.07 -26.81
N TYR A 57 -18.13 1.68 -26.61
CA TYR A 57 -17.13 1.69 -27.67
C TYR A 57 -17.50 0.75 -28.83
N GLY A 58 -17.91 -0.48 -28.51
CA GLY A 58 -18.32 -1.47 -29.50
C GLY A 58 -19.48 -1.01 -30.39
N LEU A 59 -20.32 -0.09 -29.91
CA LEU A 59 -21.46 0.47 -30.66
C LEU A 59 -21.07 1.59 -31.65
N SER A 60 -19.90 2.23 -31.47
CA SER A 60 -19.51 3.43 -32.25
C SER A 60 -18.10 3.34 -32.86
N ARG A 61 -17.64 2.11 -33.14
CA ARG A 61 -16.27 1.77 -33.58
C ARG A 61 -15.77 2.48 -34.85
N ASP A 62 -16.66 3.01 -35.69
CA ASP A 62 -16.29 3.58 -37.00
C ASP A 62 -15.83 5.05 -36.93
N ASN A 63 -15.76 5.66 -35.73
CA ASN A 63 -15.41 7.06 -35.54
C ASN A 63 -14.02 7.25 -34.91
N ALA A 64 -13.03 7.66 -35.71
CA ALA A 64 -11.66 7.92 -35.24
C ALA A 64 -11.57 9.04 -34.18
N ALA A 65 -12.44 10.06 -34.24
CA ALA A 65 -12.47 11.12 -33.23
C ALA A 65 -13.00 10.62 -31.88
N TYR A 66 -13.85 9.58 -31.92
CA TYR A 66 -14.40 8.95 -30.73
C TYR A 66 -13.34 8.10 -29.99
N TRP A 67 -12.40 7.49 -30.71
CA TRP A 67 -11.30 6.74 -30.10
C TRP A 67 -10.39 7.62 -29.21
N GLU A 68 -10.07 8.84 -29.62
CA GLU A 68 -9.26 9.74 -28.79
C GLU A 68 -10.02 10.18 -27.51
N ALA A 69 -11.34 10.35 -27.59
CA ALA A 69 -12.17 10.59 -26.40
C ALA A 69 -12.19 9.37 -25.46
N VAL A 70 -12.24 8.16 -26.01
CA VAL A 70 -12.21 6.91 -25.23
C VAL A 70 -10.89 6.72 -24.51
N LYS A 71 -9.75 6.95 -25.18
CA LYS A 71 -8.42 6.93 -24.55
C LYS A 71 -8.30 7.93 -23.40
N ALA A 72 -8.78 9.15 -23.62
CA ALA A 72 -8.80 10.17 -22.56
C ALA A 72 -9.64 9.69 -21.37
N GLY A 73 -10.82 9.13 -21.63
CA GLY A 73 -11.68 8.55 -20.60
C GLY A 73 -11.05 7.37 -19.85
N ILE A 74 -10.37 6.44 -20.54
CA ILE A 74 -9.61 5.34 -19.91
C ILE A 74 -8.56 5.91 -18.96
N THR A 75 -7.76 6.87 -19.46
CA THR A 75 -6.68 7.49 -18.70
C THR A 75 -7.22 8.19 -17.45
N GLU A 76 -8.28 8.99 -17.59
CA GLU A 76 -8.93 9.69 -16.50
C GLU A 76 -9.48 8.72 -15.43
N ILE A 77 -10.21 7.68 -15.87
CA ILE A 77 -10.78 6.66 -14.98
C ILE A 77 -9.68 5.99 -14.15
N VAL A 78 -8.63 5.50 -14.81
CA VAL A 78 -7.56 4.75 -14.14
C VAL A 78 -6.78 5.65 -13.19
N THR A 79 -6.43 6.87 -13.64
CA THR A 79 -5.66 7.84 -12.84
C THR A 79 -6.43 8.25 -11.59
N SER A 80 -7.71 8.63 -11.75
CA SER A 80 -8.57 9.00 -10.61
C SER A 80 -8.69 7.87 -9.58
N VAL A 81 -8.88 6.64 -10.04
CA VAL A 81 -9.05 5.48 -9.16
C VAL A 81 -7.75 5.13 -8.43
N VAL A 82 -6.61 5.13 -9.12
CA VAL A 82 -5.33 4.80 -8.48
C VAL A 82 -4.92 5.89 -7.48
N GLU A 83 -5.13 7.17 -7.79
CA GLU A 83 -4.84 8.28 -6.88
C GLU A 83 -5.62 8.16 -5.56
N ALA A 84 -6.94 7.94 -5.64
CA ALA A 84 -7.78 7.81 -4.46
C ALA A 84 -7.36 6.62 -3.56
N GLN A 85 -7.03 5.47 -4.17
CA GLN A 85 -6.62 4.29 -3.41
C GLN A 85 -5.19 4.42 -2.87
N VAL A 86 -4.28 5.06 -3.60
CA VAL A 86 -2.93 5.36 -3.13
C VAL A 86 -2.98 6.29 -1.92
N GLN A 87 -3.77 7.36 -1.97
CA GLN A 87 -3.93 8.28 -0.83
C GLN A 87 -4.47 7.53 0.41
N SER A 88 -5.47 6.67 0.21
CA SER A 88 -6.02 5.84 1.29
C SER A 88 -5.01 4.86 1.87
N ALA A 89 -4.21 4.22 1.01
CA ALA A 89 -3.16 3.28 1.41
C ALA A 89 -1.99 3.99 2.13
N GLN A 90 -1.59 5.18 1.69
CA GLN A 90 -0.59 6.00 2.38
C GLN A 90 -1.07 6.42 3.77
N ALA A 91 -2.33 6.84 3.91
CA ALA A 91 -2.92 7.13 5.21
C ALA A 91 -2.94 5.88 6.12
N MET A 92 -3.16 4.69 5.56
CA MET A 92 -3.10 3.43 6.31
C MET A 92 -1.68 3.09 6.76
N LEU A 93 -0.67 3.29 5.90
CA LEU A 93 0.74 3.08 6.25
C LEU A 93 1.18 4.05 7.35
N LEU A 94 0.73 5.30 7.31
CA LEU A 94 1.00 6.27 8.38
C LEU A 94 0.38 5.82 9.70
N LYS A 95 -0.90 5.40 9.69
CA LYS A 95 -1.57 4.85 10.89
C LYS A 95 -0.83 3.62 11.44
N MET A 96 -0.33 2.76 10.56
CA MET A 96 0.47 1.59 10.93
C MET A 96 1.76 2.01 11.64
N VAL A 97 2.53 2.94 11.08
CA VAL A 97 3.78 3.44 11.68
C VAL A 97 3.49 4.04 13.06
N SER A 98 2.52 4.95 13.16
CA SER A 98 2.18 5.57 14.45
C SER A 98 1.75 4.55 15.50
N TYR A 99 0.92 3.57 15.12
CA TYR A 99 0.45 2.54 16.03
C TYR A 99 1.59 1.63 16.50
N GLU A 100 2.41 1.11 15.57
CA GLU A 100 3.45 0.16 15.91
C GLU A 100 4.62 0.82 16.66
N THR A 101 4.93 2.09 16.38
CA THR A 101 5.88 2.87 17.18
C THR A 101 5.37 3.06 18.60
N ASN A 102 4.11 3.47 18.80
CA ASN A 102 3.54 3.64 20.14
C ASN A 102 3.52 2.32 20.93
N GLN A 103 3.11 1.21 20.29
CA GLN A 103 3.07 -0.10 20.95
C GLN A 103 4.46 -0.60 21.38
N LEU A 104 5.48 -0.38 20.55
CA LEU A 104 6.84 -0.73 20.93
C LEU A 104 7.37 0.19 22.03
N LEU A 105 7.12 1.50 21.97
CA LEU A 105 7.49 2.41 23.05
C LEU A 105 6.84 2.03 24.38
N GLU A 106 5.55 1.66 24.38
CA GLU A 106 4.86 1.14 25.57
C GLU A 106 5.52 -0.14 26.12
N THR A 107 5.91 -1.06 25.22
CA THR A 107 6.61 -2.31 25.59
C THR A 107 7.99 -2.02 26.18
N LEU A 108 8.71 -1.06 25.62
CA LEU A 108 10.08 -0.70 25.99
C LEU A 108 10.16 0.16 27.25
N THR A 109 9.12 0.96 27.53
CA THR A 109 9.06 1.86 28.69
C THR A 109 8.41 1.23 29.93
N LEU A 110 8.03 -0.07 29.87
CA LEU A 110 7.45 -0.82 31.01
C LEU A 110 6.36 -0.02 31.74
N GLY A 111 5.33 0.46 31.03
CA GLY A 111 4.24 1.21 31.65
C GLY A 111 4.66 2.50 32.37
N GLY A 112 5.83 3.08 32.05
CA GLY A 112 6.34 4.34 32.61
C GLY A 112 7.38 4.22 33.73
N LEU A 113 7.98 3.05 33.98
CA LEU A 113 8.84 2.82 35.15
C LEU A 113 10.35 3.03 34.92
N THR A 114 10.85 3.03 33.68
CA THR A 114 12.30 3.19 33.42
C THR A 114 12.57 4.08 32.21
N GLY A 115 13.00 5.32 32.48
CA GLY A 115 13.64 6.20 31.50
C GLY A 115 12.68 6.95 30.59
N GLN A 116 12.97 8.22 30.35
CA GLN A 116 12.31 9.01 29.30
C GLN A 116 12.31 8.20 28.00
N ALA A 117 11.12 8.04 27.41
CA ALA A 117 11.00 7.49 26.06
C ALA A 117 12.00 8.24 25.17
N GLY A 118 12.96 7.51 24.60
CA GLY A 118 13.95 8.08 23.70
C GLY A 118 13.27 8.90 22.60
N SER A 119 14.03 9.84 22.01
CA SER A 119 13.67 10.91 21.05
C SER A 119 12.60 10.70 19.96
N LEU A 120 12.01 9.50 19.82
CA LEU A 120 10.99 9.13 18.84
C LEU A 120 9.57 9.28 19.43
N ASP A 121 9.21 10.48 19.90
CA ASP A 121 7.81 10.77 20.26
C ASP A 121 7.04 11.29 19.04
N LEU A 122 6.41 10.39 18.28
CA LEU A 122 5.64 10.72 17.07
C LEU A 122 4.42 11.65 17.29
N ARG A 123 4.26 12.21 18.49
CA ARG A 123 3.24 13.22 18.86
C ARG A 123 3.66 14.65 18.51
N SER A 124 4.95 14.93 18.33
CA SER A 124 5.44 16.27 17.94
C SER A 124 5.31 16.52 16.43
N TRP A 125 5.31 17.79 16.00
CA TRP A 125 5.16 18.16 14.59
C TRP A 125 6.38 17.79 13.73
N GLU A 126 7.59 17.87 14.29
CA GLU A 126 8.84 17.42 13.64
C GLU A 126 8.83 15.90 13.42
N ASP A 127 8.16 15.16 14.31
CA ASP A 127 8.03 13.71 14.19
C ASP A 127 6.95 13.25 13.21
N GLN A 128 6.04 14.14 12.75
CA GLN A 128 5.07 13.80 11.71
C GLN A 128 5.75 13.61 10.34
N ASP A 129 6.78 14.38 10.04
CA ASP A 129 7.56 14.19 8.82
C ASP A 129 8.42 12.94 8.90
N LEU A 130 8.96 12.61 10.09
CA LEU A 130 9.61 11.32 10.32
C LEU A 130 8.63 10.15 10.12
N ALA A 131 7.41 10.24 10.64
CA ALA A 131 6.38 9.22 10.44
C ALA A 131 6.02 9.04 8.95
N ARG A 132 5.96 10.12 8.17
CA ARG A 132 5.77 10.06 6.71
C ARG A 132 6.94 9.42 5.99
N GLN A 133 8.18 9.73 6.39
CA GLN A 133 9.39 9.11 5.82
C GLN A 133 9.44 7.60 6.12
N LEU A 134 9.11 7.22 7.37
CA LEU A 134 9.00 5.83 7.79
C LEU A 134 7.92 5.09 7.00
N ALA A 135 6.76 5.73 6.79
CA ALA A 135 5.62 5.19 6.06
C ALA A 135 5.83 5.02 4.54
N GLY A 136 7.04 5.25 4.02
CA GLY A 136 7.31 5.03 2.60
C GLY A 136 7.29 6.28 1.73
N GLY A 137 6.95 7.44 2.28
CA GLY A 137 6.79 8.68 1.52
C GLY A 137 5.96 8.50 0.25
N ASN A 138 6.50 8.99 -0.88
CA ASN A 138 5.85 8.91 -2.20
C ASN A 138 6.19 7.63 -2.99
N ASP A 139 6.94 6.68 -2.42
CA ASP A 139 7.39 5.48 -3.15
C ASP A 139 6.21 4.59 -3.58
N LEU A 140 5.22 4.43 -2.69
CA LEU A 140 3.99 3.71 -2.99
C LEU A 140 3.26 4.32 -4.19
N GLY A 141 3.11 5.65 -4.18
CA GLY A 141 2.47 6.39 -5.26
C GLY A 141 3.22 6.20 -6.58
N LYS A 142 4.55 6.37 -6.60
CA LYS A 142 5.36 6.18 -7.81
C LYS A 142 5.21 4.76 -8.38
N ALA A 143 5.28 3.73 -7.54
CA ALA A 143 5.15 2.34 -7.98
C ALA A 143 3.74 2.03 -8.53
N ALA A 144 2.70 2.50 -7.84
CA ALA A 144 1.31 2.30 -8.26
C ALA A 144 1.00 3.03 -9.58
N HIS A 145 1.45 4.29 -9.74
CA HIS A 145 1.26 5.06 -10.97
C HIS A 145 2.00 4.45 -12.16
N LYS A 146 3.23 3.95 -11.96
CA LYS A 146 3.93 3.21 -13.01
C LYS A 146 3.14 1.97 -13.46
N GLY A 147 2.58 1.22 -12.50
CA GLY A 147 1.71 0.09 -12.80
C GLY A 147 0.41 0.49 -13.51
N ALA A 148 -0.15 1.65 -13.16
CA ALA A 148 -1.35 2.20 -13.79
C ALA A 148 -1.13 2.57 -15.27
N LEU A 149 0.02 3.16 -15.62
CA LEU A 149 0.36 3.46 -17.02
C LEU A 149 0.45 2.18 -17.87
N GLU A 150 1.10 1.14 -17.34
CA GLU A 150 1.15 -0.17 -18.02
C GLU A 150 -0.24 -0.82 -18.13
N PHE A 151 -1.11 -0.62 -17.15
CA PHE A 151 -2.50 -1.08 -17.18
C PHE A 151 -3.32 -0.34 -18.24
N ILE A 152 -3.21 0.99 -18.34
CA ILE A 152 -3.87 1.80 -19.37
C ILE A 152 -3.53 1.25 -20.76
N GLN A 153 -2.25 1.00 -21.04
CA GLN A 153 -1.83 0.44 -22.32
C GLN A 153 -2.47 -0.93 -22.62
N ARG A 154 -2.64 -1.78 -21.60
CA ARG A 154 -3.32 -3.09 -21.74
C ARG A 154 -4.81 -2.94 -21.99
N VAL A 155 -5.47 -1.99 -21.32
CA VAL A 155 -6.88 -1.68 -21.53
C VAL A 155 -7.10 -1.15 -22.95
N GLU A 156 -6.28 -0.20 -23.41
CA GLU A 156 -6.36 0.29 -24.79
C GLU A 156 -6.22 -0.83 -25.83
N ASN A 157 -5.31 -1.79 -25.59
CA ASN A 157 -5.17 -2.96 -26.45
C ASN A 157 -6.41 -3.86 -26.43
N ALA A 158 -7.06 -4.02 -25.27
CA ALA A 158 -8.31 -4.77 -25.16
C ALA A 158 -9.47 -4.08 -25.92
N PHE A 159 -9.54 -2.75 -25.88
CA PHE A 159 -10.51 -1.96 -26.64
C PHE A 159 -10.26 -2.07 -28.15
N ARG A 160 -9.00 -2.04 -28.59
CA ARG A 160 -8.63 -2.27 -30.00
C ARG A 160 -8.90 -3.70 -30.47
N ALA A 161 -8.79 -4.70 -29.59
CA ALA A 161 -9.20 -6.06 -29.92
C ALA A 161 -10.71 -6.13 -30.24
N ALA A 162 -11.54 -5.32 -29.57
CA ALA A 162 -12.97 -5.19 -29.88
C ALA A 162 -13.26 -4.66 -31.30
N GLU A 163 -12.32 -3.98 -31.93
CA GLU A 163 -12.46 -3.52 -33.32
C GLU A 163 -12.35 -4.69 -34.32
N LYS A 164 -11.59 -5.74 -33.95
CA LYS A 164 -11.23 -6.85 -34.84
C LYS A 164 -11.91 -8.17 -34.49
N GLU A 165 -12.31 -8.34 -33.23
CA GLU A 165 -12.85 -9.58 -32.66
C GLU A 165 -14.24 -9.35 -32.05
N ASP A 166 -14.89 -10.43 -31.61
CA ASP A 166 -16.19 -10.37 -30.92
C ASP A 166 -16.09 -9.66 -29.55
N SER A 167 -17.17 -9.03 -29.11
CA SER A 167 -17.27 -8.31 -27.83
C SER A 167 -16.89 -9.18 -26.63
N ALA A 168 -17.08 -10.50 -26.71
CA ALA A 168 -16.68 -11.44 -25.67
C ALA A 168 -15.15 -11.54 -25.50
N ALA A 169 -14.39 -11.46 -26.61
CA ALA A 169 -12.93 -11.50 -26.58
C ALA A 169 -12.35 -10.23 -25.95
N ALA A 170 -12.91 -9.07 -26.28
CA ALA A 170 -12.53 -7.79 -25.69
C ALA A 170 -12.80 -7.73 -24.17
N LEU A 171 -13.94 -8.26 -23.73
CA LEU A 171 -14.25 -8.39 -22.30
C LEU A 171 -13.26 -9.31 -21.58
N THR A 172 -12.92 -10.44 -22.20
CA THR A 172 -11.92 -11.37 -21.65
C THR A 172 -10.54 -10.71 -21.53
N ALA A 173 -10.13 -9.94 -22.54
CA ALA A 173 -8.86 -9.20 -22.52
C ALA A 173 -8.84 -8.12 -21.43
N LEU A 174 -9.97 -7.41 -21.22
CA LEU A 174 -10.12 -6.45 -20.13
C LEU A 174 -10.00 -7.15 -18.76
N GLU A 175 -10.67 -8.28 -18.57
CA GLU A 175 -10.59 -9.05 -17.31
C GLU A 175 -9.17 -9.54 -17.03
N GLN A 176 -8.45 -10.01 -18.06
CA GLN A 176 -7.03 -10.39 -17.92
C GLN A 176 -6.14 -9.19 -17.55
N ALA A 177 -6.39 -8.02 -18.14
CA ALA A 177 -5.66 -6.79 -17.79
C ALA A 177 -5.91 -6.40 -16.32
N VAL A 178 -7.15 -6.50 -15.85
CA VAL A 178 -7.56 -6.20 -14.46
C VAL A 178 -6.90 -7.18 -13.48
N GLN A 179 -6.93 -8.49 -13.77
CA GLN A 179 -6.30 -9.50 -12.92
C GLN A 179 -4.78 -9.30 -12.83
N TRP A 180 -4.14 -8.98 -13.95
CA TRP A 180 -2.72 -8.65 -13.98
C TRP A 180 -2.39 -7.43 -13.11
N TRP A 181 -3.19 -6.36 -13.21
CA TRP A 181 -2.95 -5.13 -12.45
C TRP A 181 -3.20 -5.35 -10.95
N ARG A 182 -4.26 -6.08 -10.59
CA ARG A 182 -4.54 -6.52 -9.23
C ARG A 182 -3.36 -7.29 -8.62
N GLY A 183 -2.80 -8.25 -9.36
CA GLY A 183 -1.61 -8.99 -8.93
C GLY A 183 -0.42 -8.08 -8.66
N ARG A 184 -0.16 -7.10 -9.55
CA ARG A 184 0.92 -6.12 -9.35
C ARG A 184 0.68 -5.21 -8.15
N LEU A 185 -0.54 -4.73 -7.96
CA LEU A 185 -0.91 -3.90 -6.81
C LEU A 185 -0.73 -4.67 -5.49
N SER A 186 -1.07 -5.97 -5.47
CA SER A 186 -0.80 -6.84 -4.33
C SER A 186 0.70 -6.96 -4.02
N THR A 187 1.54 -7.17 -5.04
CA THR A 187 3.00 -7.24 -4.86
C THR A 187 3.59 -5.91 -4.36
N ILE A 188 3.10 -4.78 -4.92
CA ILE A 188 3.50 -3.44 -4.49
C ILE A 188 3.12 -3.21 -3.03
N ALA A 189 1.89 -3.56 -2.64
CA ALA A 189 1.41 -3.44 -1.27
C ALA A 189 2.28 -4.25 -0.30
N GLY A 190 2.47 -5.55 -0.55
CA GLY A 190 3.27 -6.42 0.32
C GLY A 190 4.72 -5.92 0.46
N THR A 191 5.36 -5.57 -0.66
CA THR A 191 6.73 -5.04 -0.66
C THR A 191 6.83 -3.73 0.13
N THR A 192 5.85 -2.84 -0.04
CA THR A 192 5.83 -1.55 0.67
C THR A 192 5.60 -1.75 2.16
N VAL A 193 4.65 -2.57 2.56
CA VAL A 193 4.37 -2.86 3.98
C VAL A 193 5.59 -3.46 4.65
N HIS A 194 6.26 -4.44 4.02
CA HIS A 194 7.51 -5.00 4.54
C HIS A 194 8.64 -3.96 4.65
N ALA A 195 8.80 -3.11 3.64
CA ALA A 195 9.82 -2.06 3.67
C ALA A 195 9.55 -1.03 4.77
N VAL A 196 8.30 -0.64 4.98
CA VAL A 196 7.88 0.28 6.06
C VAL A 196 8.06 -0.38 7.43
N ALA A 197 7.69 -1.65 7.57
CA ALA A 197 7.89 -2.41 8.80
C ALA A 197 9.38 -2.45 9.19
N ASN A 198 10.26 -2.76 8.23
CA ASN A 198 11.71 -2.79 8.46
C ASN A 198 12.27 -1.41 8.82
N ARG A 199 11.83 -0.35 8.12
CA ARG A 199 12.24 1.03 8.45
C ARG A 199 11.81 1.44 9.86
N THR A 200 10.57 1.13 10.23
CA THR A 200 10.02 1.42 11.55
C THR A 200 10.83 0.70 12.64
N ARG A 201 11.12 -0.59 12.45
CA ARG A 201 11.97 -1.35 13.39
C ARG A 201 13.37 -0.77 13.51
N ASN A 202 14.02 -0.44 12.40
CA ASN A 202 15.38 0.10 12.40
C ASN A 202 15.46 1.46 13.09
N ALA A 203 14.48 2.35 12.86
CA ALA A 203 14.40 3.64 13.52
C ALA A 203 14.24 3.48 15.04
N LEU A 204 13.39 2.55 15.48
CA LEU A 204 13.20 2.26 16.90
C LEU A 204 14.43 1.64 17.54
N ALA A 205 15.09 0.69 16.88
CA ALA A 205 16.34 0.10 17.35
C ALA A 205 17.46 1.15 17.48
N ALA A 206 17.51 2.14 16.58
CA ALA A 206 18.46 3.24 16.66
C ALA A 206 18.17 4.19 17.83
N ALA A 207 16.89 4.41 18.17
CA ALA A 207 16.49 5.29 19.28
C ALA A 207 16.72 4.67 20.68
N LEU A 208 16.97 3.37 20.75
CA LEU A 208 17.24 2.63 21.98
C LEU A 208 18.74 2.42 22.26
N ARG A 209 19.61 2.80 21.33
CA ARG A 209 21.07 2.78 21.50
C ARG A 209 21.57 4.11 22.05
#